data_AF-A0AAD6D728-F1
#
_entry.id   AF-A0AAD6D728-F1
#
_cell.length_a   1.000
_cell.length_b   1.000
_cell.length_c   1.000
_cell.angle_alpha   90.00
_cell.angle_beta   90.00
_cell.angle_gamma   90.00
#
_symmetry.space_group_name_H-M   'P 1'
#
loop_
_entity.id
_entity.type
_entity.pdbx_description
1 polymer ?
#
loop_
_entity_poly.entity_id
_entity_poly.type
_entity_poly.pdbx_seq_one_letter_code
_entity_poly.pdbx_strand_id
1 'polypeptide(L)'
;MVHPDLLADHPRSRLESLPVEIIQLIFLHSLEVNLPRASPHLSRALSSPLLYTWLIRLVFSSTNPGSRSGFFTPDFLPPPLDFWDLSWEQRQRLQTTLLACRWCTLPLMRKCQREYVDHVIRRKCADLLFSPEDEETLKCLSLRFDNLEVHDRPRMNDRRGKGDLVFHAQLPDNQTKTQDATKQRHRASSSRSNIDRKVAIWFHYGAVQIREPSDVYYENDLFRLPSSTAIGPGRIPDKLLQPPWSDSQFDFLHLLSTDFYLDEDEYLNDRSSEITSRLIRKRKSEPFRQLLQMSFRAANCRVPAPWPLQSSHYHLVRRPTTTAAASSSASTASQAGDDRIEDGDDAVNDSAEDSTDGIDDGHQASADGMEDSLDL
;
A
#
# COMPACT_ATOMS: atom_id res chain seq x y z
N MET A 1 40.02 -21.60 -30.42
CA MET A 1 40.51 -21.84 -29.04
C MET A 1 39.47 -21.24 -28.10
N VAL A 2 38.70 -22.08 -27.44
CA VAL A 2 37.67 -21.66 -26.47
C VAL A 2 38.40 -21.31 -25.19
N HIS A 3 38.32 -20.05 -24.75
CA HIS A 3 38.82 -19.65 -23.43
C HIS A 3 38.04 -20.48 -22.38
N PRO A 4 38.71 -21.28 -21.53
CA PRO A 4 38.04 -21.90 -20.41
C PRO A 4 37.50 -20.79 -19.51
N ASP A 5 36.21 -20.89 -19.18
CA ASP A 5 35.51 -19.96 -18.30
C ASP A 5 36.16 -20.06 -16.91
N LEU A 6 37.06 -19.12 -16.59
CA LEU A 6 37.85 -19.09 -15.35
C LEU A 6 37.00 -18.97 -14.08
N LEU A 7 35.67 -18.87 -14.22
CA LEU A 7 34.70 -18.89 -13.12
C LEU A 7 34.12 -20.28 -12.83
N ALA A 8 34.37 -21.29 -13.67
CA ALA A 8 33.77 -22.62 -13.52
C ALA A 8 34.36 -23.47 -12.38
N ASP A 9 35.60 -23.19 -11.96
CA ASP A 9 36.34 -23.99 -10.96
C ASP A 9 36.42 -23.35 -9.56
N HIS A 10 35.48 -22.47 -9.21
CA HIS A 10 35.37 -22.06 -7.80
C HIS A 10 34.71 -23.19 -6.99
N PRO A 11 35.37 -23.71 -5.93
CA PRO A 11 34.76 -24.71 -5.07
C PRO A 11 33.50 -24.09 -4.46
N ARG A 12 32.36 -24.75 -4.68
CA ARG A 12 31.07 -24.30 -4.15
C ARG A 12 31.18 -24.12 -2.64
N SER A 13 30.66 -23.00 -2.15
CA SER A 13 30.50 -22.80 -0.71
C SER A 13 29.58 -23.87 -0.12
N ARG A 14 29.64 -24.06 1.20
CA ARG A 14 28.75 -25.01 1.91
C ARG A 14 27.27 -24.74 1.67
N LEU A 15 26.89 -23.50 1.38
CA LEU A 15 25.52 -23.11 1.07
C LEU A 15 25.13 -23.50 -0.36
N GLU A 16 26.04 -23.34 -1.32
CA GLU A 16 25.84 -23.71 -2.73
C GLU A 16 25.97 -25.22 -2.99
N SER A 17 26.51 -25.98 -2.05
CA SER A 17 26.54 -27.45 -2.11
C SER A 17 25.25 -28.09 -1.57
N LEU A 18 24.34 -27.31 -0.98
CA LEU A 18 23.06 -27.82 -0.49
C LEU A 18 22.12 -28.17 -1.65
N PRO A 19 21.18 -29.11 -1.43
CA PRO A 19 20.06 -29.32 -2.34
C PRO A 19 19.25 -28.04 -2.55
N VAL A 20 18.69 -27.88 -3.75
CA VAL A 20 17.94 -26.68 -4.14
C VAL A 20 16.77 -26.42 -3.19
N GLU A 21 16.11 -27.47 -2.71
CA GLU A 21 14.98 -27.41 -1.79
C GLU A 21 15.38 -26.79 -0.45
N ILE A 22 16.59 -27.11 0.04
CA ILE A 22 17.12 -26.56 1.30
C ILE A 22 17.51 -25.09 1.10
N ILE A 23 18.11 -24.73 -0.03
CA ILE A 23 18.42 -23.34 -0.37
C ILE A 23 17.13 -22.51 -0.43
N GLN A 24 16.08 -23.05 -1.06
CA GLN A 24 14.76 -22.41 -1.12
C GLN A 24 14.15 -22.27 0.26
N LEU A 25 14.21 -23.31 1.10
CA LEU A 25 13.69 -23.25 2.47
C LEU A 25 14.41 -22.18 3.32
N ILE A 26 15.75 -22.12 3.24
CA ILE A 26 16.55 -21.07 3.90
C ILE A 26 16.11 -19.68 3.43
N PHE A 27 15.90 -19.52 2.12
CA PHE A 27 15.41 -18.27 1.56
C PHE A 27 14.00 -17.91 2.07
N LEU A 28 13.08 -18.88 2.18
CA LEU A 28 11.73 -18.63 2.68
C LEU A 28 11.72 -18.25 4.18
N HIS A 29 12.64 -18.76 4.98
CA HIS A 29 12.80 -18.34 6.38
C HIS A 29 13.43 -16.97 6.54
N SER A 30 14.40 -16.62 5.70
CA SER A 30 15.16 -15.36 5.82
C SER A 30 14.55 -14.20 5.07
N LEU A 31 13.84 -14.47 3.97
CA LEU A 31 13.31 -13.48 3.01
C LEU A 31 14.37 -12.49 2.51
N GLU A 32 15.65 -12.88 2.51
CA GLU A 32 16.77 -12.02 2.16
C GLU A 32 16.92 -11.92 0.63
N VAL A 33 16.42 -10.83 0.06
CA VAL A 33 16.39 -10.60 -1.40
C VAL A 33 17.80 -10.44 -2.00
N ASN A 34 18.83 -10.20 -1.20
CA ASN A 34 20.21 -10.20 -1.67
C ASN A 34 20.82 -11.60 -1.80
N LEU A 35 20.20 -12.65 -1.24
CA LEU A 35 20.71 -14.01 -1.31
C LEU A 35 20.85 -14.53 -2.77
N PRO A 36 19.85 -14.36 -3.67
CA PRO A 36 20.03 -14.67 -5.10
C PRO A 36 21.11 -13.84 -5.80
N ARG A 37 21.54 -12.71 -5.23
CA ARG A 37 22.56 -11.82 -5.81
C ARG A 37 23.97 -12.18 -5.37
N ALA A 38 24.11 -12.95 -4.29
CA ALA A 38 25.40 -13.35 -3.75
C ALA A 38 26.15 -14.33 -4.67
N SER A 39 25.44 -15.12 -5.47
CA SER A 39 26.05 -16.06 -6.42
C SER A 39 25.11 -16.42 -7.57
N PRO A 40 25.64 -16.65 -8.80
CA PRO A 40 24.87 -17.19 -9.91
C PRO A 40 24.23 -18.56 -9.61
N HIS A 41 24.85 -19.39 -8.77
CA HIS A 41 24.27 -20.68 -8.40
C HIS A 41 23.01 -20.51 -7.54
N LEU A 42 23.09 -19.67 -6.50
CA LEU A 42 21.94 -19.33 -5.66
C LEU A 42 20.85 -18.61 -6.46
N SER A 43 21.25 -17.74 -7.39
CA SER A 43 20.33 -17.08 -8.32
C SER A 43 19.48 -18.10 -9.08
N ARG A 44 20.11 -19.12 -9.69
CA ARG A 44 19.40 -20.17 -10.43
C ARG A 44 18.52 -21.02 -9.50
N ALA A 45 19.03 -21.40 -8.34
CA ALA A 45 18.30 -22.19 -7.34
C ALA A 45 17.01 -21.48 -6.85
N LEU A 46 17.04 -20.16 -6.73
CA LEU A 46 15.94 -19.33 -6.24
C LEU A 46 15.08 -18.72 -7.36
N SER A 47 15.44 -18.94 -8.64
CA SER A 47 14.69 -18.44 -9.80
C SER A 47 13.51 -19.34 -10.16
N SER A 48 12.58 -19.50 -9.21
CA SER A 48 11.37 -20.30 -9.40
C SER A 48 10.14 -19.39 -9.52
N PRO A 49 9.31 -19.52 -10.58
CA PRO A 49 8.05 -18.80 -10.69
C PRO A 49 7.14 -19.01 -9.47
N LEU A 50 7.17 -20.21 -8.89
CA LEU A 50 6.36 -20.55 -7.72
C LEU A 50 6.78 -19.74 -6.48
N LEU A 51 8.09 -19.63 -6.22
CA LEU A 51 8.60 -18.80 -5.12
C LEU A 51 8.19 -17.34 -5.31
N TYR A 52 8.28 -16.82 -6.53
CA TYR A 52 7.89 -15.44 -6.81
C TYR A 52 6.40 -15.20 -6.56
N THR A 53 5.53 -16.16 -6.90
CA THR A 53 4.10 -16.06 -6.57
C THR A 53 3.86 -16.04 -5.06
N TRP A 54 4.57 -16.87 -4.28
CA TRP A 54 4.44 -16.88 -2.82
C TRP A 54 4.94 -15.58 -2.20
N LEU A 55 6.06 -15.04 -2.65
CA LEU A 55 6.57 -13.74 -2.20
C LEU A 55 5.57 -12.61 -2.51
N ILE A 56 4.96 -12.63 -3.70
CA ILE A 56 3.97 -11.62 -4.06
C ILE A 56 2.74 -11.73 -3.14
N ARG A 57 2.22 -12.94 -2.93
CA ARG A 57 1.08 -13.18 -2.04
C ARG A 57 1.38 -12.78 -0.60
N LEU A 58 2.56 -13.13 -0.09
CA LEU A 58 3.00 -12.77 1.26
C LEU A 58 3.01 -11.25 1.48
N VAL A 59 3.55 -10.52 0.51
CA VAL A 59 3.94 -9.12 0.72
C VAL A 59 2.89 -8.13 0.21
N PHE A 60 2.06 -8.51 -0.77
CA PHE A 60 1.08 -7.63 -1.41
C PHE A 60 -0.38 -7.98 -1.12
N SER A 61 -0.68 -8.94 -0.24
CA SER A 61 -2.06 -9.19 0.22
C SER A 61 -2.53 -8.10 1.18
N SER A 62 -3.83 -7.81 1.16
CA SER A 62 -4.46 -6.83 2.06
C SER A 62 -4.54 -7.29 3.52
N THR A 63 -4.46 -6.35 4.46
CA THR A 63 -4.55 -6.61 5.91
C THR A 63 -5.95 -6.43 6.47
N ASN A 64 -6.97 -6.89 5.76
CA ASN A 64 -8.35 -6.72 6.19
C ASN A 64 -8.70 -7.68 7.35
N PRO A 65 -9.62 -7.31 8.26
CA PRO A 65 -10.00 -8.16 9.38
C PRO A 65 -10.42 -9.58 8.97
N GLY A 66 -11.16 -9.73 7.85
CA GLY A 66 -11.56 -11.03 7.34
C GLY A 66 -10.41 -11.91 6.84
N SER A 67 -9.23 -11.35 6.53
CA SER A 67 -8.05 -12.14 6.15
C SER A 67 -7.36 -12.82 7.33
N ARG A 68 -7.68 -12.44 8.59
CA ARG A 68 -7.04 -13.04 9.79
C ARG A 68 -7.43 -14.49 10.03
N SER A 69 -8.63 -14.89 9.60
CA SER A 69 -9.14 -16.24 9.84
C SER A 69 -9.43 -16.96 8.52
N GLY A 70 -8.88 -18.16 8.35
CA GLY A 70 -9.23 -19.07 7.25
C GLY A 70 -8.90 -18.59 5.83
N PHE A 71 -8.10 -17.54 5.67
CA PHE A 71 -7.66 -17.03 4.37
C PHE A 71 -6.28 -17.57 3.99
N PHE A 72 -5.26 -17.30 4.80
CA PHE A 72 -3.90 -17.82 4.54
C PHE A 72 -3.83 -19.31 4.88
N THR A 73 -4.02 -20.12 3.85
CA THR A 73 -4.02 -21.58 3.93
C THR A 73 -2.74 -22.15 3.30
N PRO A 74 -2.27 -23.34 3.70
CA PRO A 74 -0.99 -23.88 3.21
C PRO A 74 -0.92 -24.05 1.69
N ASP A 75 -2.06 -24.23 1.01
CA ASP A 75 -2.16 -24.26 -0.46
C ASP A 75 -1.94 -22.88 -1.10
N PHE A 76 -2.30 -21.81 -0.39
CA PHE A 76 -2.16 -20.44 -0.87
C PHE A 76 -0.80 -19.83 -0.53
N LEU A 77 -0.37 -20.02 0.71
CA LEU A 77 0.90 -19.55 1.26
C LEU A 77 1.48 -20.67 2.15
N PRO A 78 2.46 -21.45 1.65
CA PRO A 78 2.96 -22.60 2.38
C PRO A 78 3.89 -22.20 3.53
N PRO A 79 3.95 -23.00 4.61
CA PRO A 79 4.99 -22.86 5.62
C PRO A 79 6.41 -22.90 4.99
N PRO A 80 7.38 -22.11 5.48
CA PRO A 80 7.34 -21.33 6.72
C PRO A 80 6.78 -19.91 6.56
N LEU A 81 6.18 -19.58 5.42
CA LEU A 81 5.67 -18.24 5.17
C LEU A 81 4.40 -17.98 5.96
N ASP A 82 4.47 -17.04 6.89
CA ASP A 82 3.29 -16.48 7.55
C ASP A 82 3.15 -15.00 7.18
N PHE A 83 1.96 -14.65 6.71
CA PHE A 83 1.61 -13.27 6.42
C PHE A 83 1.67 -12.39 7.67
N TRP A 84 1.21 -12.89 8.82
CA TRP A 84 1.04 -12.09 10.03
C TRP A 84 2.31 -11.93 10.86
N ASP A 85 3.34 -12.72 10.59
CA ASP A 85 4.63 -12.63 11.28
C ASP A 85 5.47 -11.41 10.86
N LEU A 86 5.16 -10.81 9.70
CA LEU A 86 5.86 -9.63 9.21
C LEU A 86 5.32 -8.34 9.85
N SER A 87 6.20 -7.54 10.45
CA SER A 87 5.87 -6.17 10.84
C SER A 87 5.51 -5.33 9.62
N TRP A 88 4.82 -4.20 9.83
CA TRP A 88 4.48 -3.31 8.73
C TRP A 88 5.74 -2.70 8.09
N GLU A 89 6.79 -2.38 8.86
CA GLU A 89 8.06 -1.88 8.31
C GLU A 89 8.78 -2.94 7.45
N GLN A 90 8.84 -4.17 7.96
CA GLN A 90 9.45 -5.29 7.23
C GLN A 90 8.72 -5.53 5.92
N ARG A 91 7.38 -5.53 5.95
CA ARG A 91 6.56 -5.69 4.75
C ARG A 91 6.76 -4.54 3.77
N GLN A 92 6.76 -3.30 4.24
CA GLN A 92 7.03 -2.13 3.38
C GLN A 92 8.40 -2.24 2.68
N ARG A 93 9.44 -2.62 3.43
CA ARG A 93 10.79 -2.82 2.89
C ARG A 93 10.82 -3.94 1.85
N LEU A 94 10.16 -5.06 2.13
CA LEU A 94 10.01 -6.16 1.18
C LEU A 94 9.22 -5.73 -0.05
N GLN A 95 8.10 -5.02 0.08
CA GLN A 95 7.31 -4.50 -1.04
C GLN A 95 8.21 -3.70 -2.00
N THR A 96 8.93 -2.72 -1.45
CA THR A 96 9.85 -1.86 -2.21
C THR A 96 10.95 -2.69 -2.89
N THR A 97 11.55 -3.62 -2.17
CA THR A 97 12.67 -4.42 -2.66
C THR A 97 12.23 -5.42 -3.75
N LEU A 98 11.08 -6.06 -3.58
CA LEU A 98 10.51 -7.00 -4.55
C LEU A 98 10.04 -6.26 -5.80
N LEU A 99 9.38 -5.11 -5.66
CA LEU A 99 9.01 -4.27 -6.81
C LEU A 99 10.25 -3.87 -7.64
N ALA A 100 11.40 -3.65 -7.01
CA ALA A 100 12.65 -3.35 -7.73
C ALA A 100 13.26 -4.56 -8.47
N CYS A 101 12.86 -5.79 -8.15
CA CYS A 101 13.44 -6.99 -8.76
C CYS A 101 12.99 -7.18 -10.22
N ARG A 102 13.90 -7.62 -11.10
CA ARG A 102 13.61 -7.81 -12.55
C ARG A 102 12.47 -8.79 -12.83
N TRP A 103 12.32 -9.83 -12.01
CA TRP A 103 11.27 -10.85 -12.16
C TRP A 103 9.88 -10.34 -11.75
N CYS A 104 9.79 -9.29 -10.94
CA CYS A 104 8.51 -8.70 -10.54
C CYS A 104 7.96 -7.85 -11.69
N THR A 105 7.10 -8.45 -12.50
CA THR A 105 6.55 -7.86 -13.73
C THR A 105 5.04 -7.76 -13.66
N LEU A 106 4.43 -6.94 -14.52
CA LEU A 106 2.97 -6.84 -14.59
C LEU A 106 2.29 -8.19 -14.87
N PRO A 107 2.71 -9.03 -15.84
CA PRO A 107 2.06 -10.31 -16.10
C PRO A 107 2.06 -11.23 -14.88
N LEU A 108 3.17 -11.28 -14.13
CA LEU A 108 3.25 -12.07 -12.91
C LEU A 108 2.35 -11.49 -11.81
N MET A 109 2.32 -10.17 -11.66
CA MET A 109 1.41 -9.50 -10.73
C MET A 109 -0.05 -9.82 -11.08
N ARG A 110 -0.47 -9.65 -12.34
CA ARG A 110 -1.83 -9.96 -12.82
C ARG A 110 -2.20 -11.44 -12.61
N LYS A 111 -1.27 -12.37 -12.83
CA LYS A 111 -1.47 -13.78 -12.49
C LYS A 111 -1.78 -13.95 -10.99
N CYS A 112 -0.97 -13.34 -10.13
CA CYS A 112 -1.20 -13.39 -8.68
C CYS A 112 -2.53 -12.74 -8.28
N GLN A 113 -2.94 -11.66 -8.94
CA GLN A 113 -4.24 -11.01 -8.68
C GLN A 113 -5.41 -11.95 -8.99
N ARG A 114 -5.38 -12.62 -10.13
CA ARG A 114 -6.42 -13.59 -10.52
C ARG A 114 -6.53 -14.71 -9.51
N GLU A 115 -5.39 -15.35 -9.20
CA GLU A 115 -5.33 -16.44 -8.23
C GLU A 115 -5.76 -15.98 -6.82
N TYR A 116 -5.45 -14.74 -6.45
CA TYR A 116 -5.89 -14.13 -5.19
C TYR A 116 -7.41 -13.98 -5.15
N VAL A 117 -8.01 -13.41 -6.20
CA VAL A 117 -9.46 -13.22 -6.32
C VAL A 117 -10.19 -14.56 -6.29
N ASP A 118 -9.71 -15.54 -7.05
CA ASP A 118 -10.26 -16.92 -7.03
C ASP A 118 -10.16 -17.53 -5.63
N HIS A 119 -9.07 -17.26 -4.91
CA HIS A 119 -8.89 -17.72 -3.53
C HIS A 119 -9.87 -17.06 -2.56
N VAL A 120 -10.07 -15.75 -2.67
CA VAL A 120 -11.07 -15.02 -1.86
C VAL A 120 -12.46 -15.61 -2.08
N ILE A 121 -12.86 -15.83 -3.34
CA ILE A 121 -14.19 -16.37 -3.65
C ILE A 121 -14.31 -17.78 -3.09
N ARG A 122 -13.34 -18.65 -3.34
CA ARG A 122 -13.36 -20.03 -2.84
C ARG A 122 -13.42 -20.14 -1.32
N ARG A 123 -12.77 -19.24 -0.58
CA ARG A 123 -12.68 -19.32 0.89
C ARG A 123 -13.75 -18.51 1.60
N LYS A 124 -14.03 -17.31 1.13
CA LYS A 124 -14.92 -16.35 1.81
C LYS A 124 -16.33 -16.33 1.27
N CYS A 125 -16.53 -16.84 0.05
CA CYS A 125 -17.85 -17.00 -0.53
C CYS A 125 -18.33 -18.46 -0.52
N ALA A 126 -17.62 -19.38 0.16
CA ALA A 126 -17.98 -20.80 0.23
C ALA A 126 -19.35 -21.04 0.87
N ASP A 127 -19.65 -20.28 1.93
CA ASP A 127 -20.91 -20.41 2.68
C ASP A 127 -22.01 -19.48 2.14
N LEU A 128 -21.75 -18.77 1.03
CA LEU A 128 -22.70 -17.83 0.44
C LEU A 128 -23.49 -18.51 -0.67
N LEU A 129 -24.81 -18.34 -0.64
CA LEU A 129 -25.71 -18.86 -1.67
C LEU A 129 -25.91 -17.80 -2.75
N PHE A 130 -25.51 -18.10 -3.97
CA PHE A 130 -25.66 -17.24 -5.15
C PHE A 130 -26.80 -17.72 -6.04
N SER A 131 -27.28 -16.85 -6.94
CA SER A 131 -28.17 -17.29 -8.02
C SER A 131 -27.40 -18.22 -8.99
N PRO A 132 -28.08 -19.13 -9.71
CA PRO A 132 -27.39 -20.03 -10.65
C PRO A 132 -26.65 -19.27 -11.76
N GLU A 133 -27.19 -18.14 -12.22
CA GLU A 133 -26.54 -17.26 -13.20
C GLU A 133 -25.26 -16.63 -12.64
N ASP A 134 -25.28 -16.21 -11.38
CA ASP A 134 -24.12 -15.66 -10.69
C ASP A 134 -23.06 -16.73 -10.46
N GLU A 135 -23.44 -17.96 -10.11
CA GLU A 135 -22.50 -19.07 -9.96
C GLU A 135 -21.77 -19.42 -11.27
N GLU A 136 -22.49 -19.43 -12.39
CA GLU A 136 -21.88 -19.62 -13.71
C GLU A 136 -20.90 -18.47 -14.04
N THR A 137 -21.28 -17.24 -13.70
CA THR A 137 -20.41 -16.07 -13.87
C THR A 137 -19.17 -16.17 -12.99
N LEU A 138 -19.30 -16.62 -11.74
CA LEU A 138 -18.19 -16.85 -10.80
C LEU A 138 -17.23 -17.94 -11.31
N LYS A 139 -17.75 -19.02 -11.93
CA LYS A 139 -16.93 -20.09 -12.54
C LYS A 139 -16.14 -19.57 -13.75
N CYS A 140 -16.68 -18.61 -14.49
CA CYS A 140 -16.08 -18.03 -15.69
C CYS A 140 -15.25 -16.75 -15.43
N LEU A 141 -14.94 -16.41 -14.17
CA LEU A 141 -14.19 -15.17 -13.85
C LEU A 141 -12.81 -15.10 -14.49
N SER A 142 -12.13 -16.24 -14.63
CA SER A 142 -10.82 -16.31 -15.26
C SER A 142 -10.81 -15.65 -16.64
N LEU A 143 -11.83 -15.87 -17.48
CA LEU A 143 -11.91 -15.28 -18.82
C LEU A 143 -11.99 -13.75 -18.79
N ARG A 144 -12.54 -13.17 -17.73
CA ARG A 144 -12.69 -11.71 -17.58
C ARG A 144 -11.38 -11.02 -17.21
N PHE A 145 -10.44 -11.73 -16.58
CA PHE A 145 -9.09 -11.22 -16.34
C PHE A 145 -8.21 -11.21 -17.60
N ASP A 146 -8.63 -11.87 -18.68
CA ASP A 146 -7.89 -11.87 -19.96
C ASP A 146 -8.20 -10.63 -20.81
N ASN A 147 -9.34 -9.97 -20.56
CA ASN A 147 -9.75 -8.77 -21.27
C ASN A 147 -10.05 -7.62 -20.29
N LEU A 148 -8.97 -7.04 -19.72
CA LEU A 148 -9.08 -5.95 -18.74
C LEU A 148 -9.46 -4.60 -19.35
N GLU A 149 -9.35 -4.44 -20.67
CA GLU A 149 -9.67 -3.18 -21.37
C GLU A 149 -11.15 -2.80 -21.32
N VAL A 150 -12.02 -3.80 -21.11
CA VAL A 150 -13.48 -3.62 -21.04
C VAL A 150 -13.93 -3.15 -19.66
N HIS A 151 -13.11 -3.34 -18.62
CA HIS A 151 -13.45 -3.02 -17.23
C HIS A 151 -13.00 -1.61 -16.86
N ASP A 152 -13.61 -1.04 -15.83
CA ASP A 152 -13.35 0.35 -15.44
C ASP A 152 -11.88 0.52 -15.05
N ARG A 153 -11.11 1.16 -15.95
CA ARG A 153 -9.80 1.71 -15.59
C ARG A 153 -10.03 2.78 -14.51
N PRO A 154 -9.18 2.87 -13.48
CA PRO A 154 -9.15 4.01 -12.56
C PRO A 154 -9.21 5.33 -13.35
N ARG A 155 -10.38 5.97 -13.41
CA ARG A 155 -10.52 7.32 -13.96
C ARG A 155 -9.84 8.28 -13.00
N MET A 156 -9.16 9.29 -13.54
CA MET A 156 -8.54 10.37 -12.75
C MET A 156 -9.56 10.87 -11.71
N ASN A 157 -9.17 10.77 -10.44
CA ASN A 157 -9.92 11.23 -9.25
C ASN A 157 -11.13 10.42 -8.76
N ASP A 158 -11.51 9.29 -9.36
CA ASP A 158 -12.73 8.64 -8.90
C ASP A 158 -12.50 7.65 -7.74
N ARG A 159 -13.31 7.82 -6.70
CA ARG A 159 -13.50 6.81 -5.65
C ARG A 159 -13.91 5.52 -6.35
N ARG A 160 -13.37 4.36 -5.90
CA ARG A 160 -13.74 3.05 -6.47
C ARG A 160 -15.25 3.01 -6.72
N GLY A 161 -15.65 2.79 -7.97
CA GLY A 161 -17.04 2.64 -8.35
C GLY A 161 -17.69 1.46 -7.63
N LYS A 162 -18.95 1.14 -7.94
CA LYS A 162 -19.70 0.07 -7.25
C LYS A 162 -19.09 -1.34 -7.38
N GLY A 163 -18.14 -1.54 -8.31
CA GLY A 163 -17.59 -2.83 -8.72
C GLY A 163 -17.79 -3.03 -10.22
N ASP A 164 -16.85 -3.71 -10.89
CA ASP A 164 -17.02 -4.17 -12.28
C ASP A 164 -18.10 -5.27 -12.33
N LEU A 165 -18.14 -6.10 -11.28
CA LEU A 165 -19.23 -7.06 -11.03
C LEU A 165 -19.74 -6.92 -9.61
N VAL A 166 -21.04 -7.10 -9.47
CA VAL A 166 -21.74 -7.02 -8.19
C VAL A 166 -22.73 -8.17 -8.12
N PHE A 167 -22.53 -9.05 -7.14
CA PHE A 167 -23.40 -10.17 -6.86
C PHE A 167 -24.14 -9.96 -5.54
N HIS A 168 -25.31 -10.56 -5.46
CA HIS A 168 -26.13 -10.61 -4.26
C HIS A 168 -26.16 -12.05 -3.76
N ALA A 169 -25.88 -12.24 -2.47
CA ALA A 169 -25.82 -13.55 -1.86
C ALA A 169 -26.64 -13.62 -0.56
N GLN A 170 -27.13 -14.82 -0.28
CA GLN A 170 -27.86 -15.16 0.94
C GLN A 170 -26.95 -15.94 1.90
N LEU A 171 -27.12 -15.70 3.19
CA LEU A 171 -26.53 -16.54 4.22
C LEU A 171 -27.48 -17.71 4.51
N PRO A 172 -26.98 -18.94 4.73
CA PRO A 172 -27.81 -20.04 5.16
C PRO A 172 -28.49 -19.72 6.50
N ASP A 173 -29.79 -20.01 6.62
CA ASP A 173 -30.67 -19.71 7.78
C ASP A 173 -30.17 -20.15 9.16
N ASN A 174 -29.10 -20.95 9.23
CA ASN A 174 -28.53 -21.46 10.47
C ASN A 174 -27.53 -20.51 11.17
N GLN A 175 -27.06 -19.44 10.51
CA GLN A 175 -26.12 -18.48 11.12
C GLN A 175 -26.79 -17.26 11.79
N THR A 176 -28.05 -16.98 11.49
CA THR A 176 -28.82 -15.85 12.06
C THR A 176 -29.18 -16.03 13.53
N LYS A 177 -29.05 -17.24 14.10
CA LYS A 177 -29.48 -17.53 15.48
C LYS A 177 -28.44 -17.30 16.56
N THR A 178 -27.17 -17.02 16.22
CA THR A 178 -26.08 -17.07 17.23
C THR A 178 -25.54 -15.70 17.66
N GLN A 179 -26.03 -14.57 17.10
CA GLN A 179 -25.55 -13.23 17.52
C GLN A 179 -26.63 -12.20 17.90
N ASP A 180 -27.93 -12.46 17.70
CA ASP A 180 -28.99 -11.48 17.96
C ASP A 180 -30.01 -11.90 19.04
N ALA A 181 -29.53 -12.36 20.20
CA ALA A 181 -30.39 -12.59 21.37
C ALA A 181 -30.66 -11.33 22.22
N THR A 182 -30.13 -10.15 21.87
CA THR A 182 -30.25 -8.93 22.70
C THR A 182 -30.85 -7.70 22.02
N LYS A 183 -31.31 -7.77 20.77
CA LYS A 183 -32.00 -6.63 20.11
C LYS A 183 -33.23 -7.05 19.32
N GLN A 184 -34.23 -7.61 19.98
CA GLN A 184 -35.57 -7.75 19.41
C GLN A 184 -36.60 -7.04 20.28
N ARG A 185 -36.86 -5.78 19.94
CA ARG A 185 -38.19 -5.16 19.99
C ARG A 185 -38.16 -3.89 19.14
N HIS A 186 -39.15 -3.80 18.25
CA HIS A 186 -39.44 -2.71 17.31
C HIS A 186 -38.72 -2.75 15.94
N ARG A 187 -39.28 -3.54 15.01
CA ARG A 187 -39.96 -3.00 13.81
C ARG A 187 -40.55 -4.13 12.97
N ALA A 188 -41.87 -4.16 12.93
CA ALA A 188 -42.61 -4.80 11.84
C ALA A 188 -42.60 -3.87 10.62
N SER A 189 -42.70 -4.48 9.43
CA SER A 189 -42.82 -3.88 8.09
C SER A 189 -41.51 -3.42 7.41
N SER A 190 -40.92 -4.30 6.60
CA SER A 190 -40.87 -4.09 5.14
C SER A 190 -40.36 -5.36 4.44
N SER A 191 -41.17 -5.86 3.53
CA SER A 191 -40.89 -6.95 2.60
C SER A 191 -39.91 -6.50 1.51
N ARG A 192 -38.63 -6.31 1.85
CA ARG A 192 -37.56 -6.02 0.87
C ARG A 192 -36.42 -7.04 1.00
N SER A 193 -36.44 -7.96 0.03
CA SER A 193 -35.36 -8.81 -0.49
C SER A 193 -34.48 -9.56 0.50
N ASN A 194 -34.58 -10.89 0.41
CA ASN A 194 -33.72 -11.93 0.94
C ASN A 194 -32.25 -11.78 0.45
N ILE A 195 -31.58 -10.68 0.80
CA ILE A 195 -30.21 -10.36 0.39
C ILE A 195 -29.46 -10.03 1.66
N ASP A 196 -28.54 -10.90 2.06
CA ASP A 196 -27.79 -10.73 3.30
C ASP A 196 -26.39 -10.19 3.06
N ARG A 197 -25.84 -10.44 1.87
CA ARG A 197 -24.47 -10.06 1.49
C ARG A 197 -24.41 -9.56 0.05
N LYS A 198 -23.52 -8.60 -0.17
CA LYS A 198 -23.16 -8.05 -1.47
C LYS A 198 -21.68 -8.34 -1.71
N VAL A 199 -21.37 -8.97 -2.83
CA VAL A 199 -20.00 -9.27 -3.27
C VAL A 199 -19.68 -8.41 -4.47
N ALA A 200 -18.72 -7.50 -4.34
CA ALA A 200 -18.27 -6.63 -5.42
C ALA A 200 -16.84 -7.01 -5.84
N ILE A 201 -16.59 -7.10 -7.15
CA ILE A 201 -15.29 -7.44 -7.72
C ILE A 201 -14.82 -6.28 -8.60
N TRP A 202 -13.55 -5.90 -8.45
CA TRP A 202 -12.87 -4.97 -9.35
C TRP A 202 -11.66 -5.67 -9.98
N PHE A 203 -11.76 -5.98 -11.26
CA PHE A 203 -10.74 -6.74 -12.00
C PHE A 203 -9.45 -5.95 -12.14
N HIS A 204 -9.54 -4.66 -12.48
CA HIS A 204 -8.36 -3.84 -12.69
C HIS A 204 -7.53 -3.67 -11.41
N TYR A 205 -8.17 -3.71 -10.23
CA TYR A 205 -7.49 -3.60 -8.94
C TYR A 205 -7.15 -4.96 -8.30
N GLY A 206 -7.66 -6.07 -8.85
CA GLY A 206 -7.55 -7.39 -8.21
C GLY A 206 -8.19 -7.40 -6.82
N ALA A 207 -9.37 -6.80 -6.70
CA ALA A 207 -10.03 -6.57 -5.42
C ALA A 207 -11.41 -7.21 -5.35
N VAL A 208 -11.76 -7.73 -4.17
CA VAL A 208 -13.07 -8.29 -3.83
C VAL A 208 -13.51 -7.69 -2.50
N GLN A 209 -14.73 -7.17 -2.44
CA GLN A 209 -15.35 -6.71 -1.21
C GLN A 209 -16.57 -7.56 -0.92
N ILE A 210 -16.66 -8.08 0.30
CA ILE A 210 -17.83 -8.81 0.80
C ILE A 210 -18.40 -7.96 1.93
N ARG A 211 -19.66 -7.54 1.81
CA ARG A 211 -20.28 -6.64 2.78
C ARG A 211 -21.76 -6.88 2.97
N GLU A 212 -22.30 -6.34 4.04
CA GLU A 212 -23.75 -6.26 4.22
C GLU A 212 -24.37 -5.23 3.25
N PRO A 213 -25.63 -5.40 2.82
CA PRO A 213 -26.33 -4.43 2.00
C PRO A 213 -26.72 -3.20 2.83
N SER A 214 -25.73 -2.37 3.18
CA SER A 214 -25.94 -1.04 3.75
C SER A 214 -25.83 0.04 2.70
N ASP A 215 -26.59 1.13 2.87
CA ASP A 215 -26.53 2.34 2.05
C ASP A 215 -25.22 3.12 2.27
N VAL A 216 -24.54 2.92 3.40
CA VAL A 216 -23.26 3.60 3.70
C VAL A 216 -22.07 2.75 3.23
N TYR A 217 -21.28 3.31 2.32
CA TYR A 217 -20.08 2.68 1.79
C TYR A 217 -18.95 2.74 2.83
N TYR A 218 -18.69 1.63 3.51
CA TYR A 218 -17.47 1.44 4.29
C TYR A 218 -16.50 0.52 3.52
N GLU A 219 -15.22 0.90 3.42
CA GLU A 219 -14.14 0.05 2.86
C GLU A 219 -13.72 -1.05 3.84
N ASN A 220 -14.66 -1.58 4.61
CA ASN A 220 -14.41 -2.73 5.47
C ASN A 220 -14.38 -4.00 4.61
N ASP A 221 -13.48 -4.91 4.98
CA ASP A 221 -13.31 -6.23 4.37
C ASP A 221 -13.07 -6.26 2.85
N LEU A 222 -12.28 -5.30 2.37
CA LEU A 222 -11.74 -5.30 1.02
C LEU A 222 -10.51 -6.21 0.93
N PHE A 223 -10.65 -7.33 0.24
CA PHE A 223 -9.55 -8.20 -0.13
C PHE A 223 -8.90 -7.67 -1.41
N ARG A 224 -7.62 -7.34 -1.39
CA ARG A 224 -6.93 -6.79 -2.57
C ARG A 224 -5.51 -7.31 -2.69
N LEU A 225 -5.10 -7.55 -3.94
CA LEU A 225 -3.71 -7.69 -4.34
C LEU A 225 -3.48 -6.91 -5.65
N PRO A 226 -2.44 -6.08 -5.80
CA PRO A 226 -1.52 -5.66 -4.74
C PRO A 226 -2.17 -4.63 -3.82
N SER A 227 -1.89 -4.76 -2.53
CA SER A 227 -2.24 -3.80 -1.48
C SER A 227 -0.96 -3.33 -0.79
N SER A 228 -0.83 -2.02 -0.62
CA SER A 228 0.22 -1.45 0.21
C SER A 228 -0.16 -1.50 1.69
N THR A 229 0.82 -1.43 2.58
CA THR A 229 0.62 -1.14 4.01
C THR A 229 -0.06 0.22 4.19
N ALA A 230 -1.01 0.30 5.13
CA ALA A 230 -1.76 1.53 5.41
C ALA A 230 -0.90 2.63 6.09
N ILE A 231 0.13 2.19 6.81
CA ILE A 231 1.17 3.01 7.44
C ILE A 231 2.46 2.67 6.71
N GLY A 232 3.18 3.71 6.24
CA GLY A 232 4.40 3.57 5.45
C GLY A 232 4.19 2.75 4.19
N PRO A 233 3.54 3.29 3.14
CA PRO A 233 3.34 2.55 1.90
C PRO A 233 4.67 2.14 1.24
N GLY A 234 4.66 1.13 0.38
CA GLY A 234 5.84 0.77 -0.42
C GLY A 234 6.19 1.85 -1.45
N ARG A 235 7.47 1.91 -1.86
CA ARG A 235 7.96 2.85 -2.88
C ARG A 235 7.85 2.29 -4.29
N ILE A 236 7.44 3.13 -5.24
CA ILE A 236 7.48 2.80 -6.67
C ILE A 236 8.94 2.73 -7.14
N PRO A 237 9.38 1.60 -7.73
CA PRO A 237 10.78 1.37 -8.09
C PRO A 237 11.22 2.19 -9.31
N ASP A 238 12.49 2.59 -9.34
CA ASP A 238 13.09 3.36 -10.45
C ASP A 238 12.97 2.65 -11.81
N LYS A 239 12.99 1.32 -11.83
CA LYS A 239 12.87 0.54 -13.06
C LYS A 239 11.56 0.81 -13.82
N LEU A 240 10.48 1.22 -13.11
CA LEU A 240 9.19 1.55 -13.71
C LEU A 240 9.10 3.02 -14.12
N LEU A 241 10.10 3.84 -13.75
CA LEU A 241 10.16 5.27 -14.04
C LEU A 241 11.26 5.61 -15.06
N GLN A 242 11.78 4.61 -15.75
CA GLN A 242 12.86 4.73 -16.73
C GLN A 242 12.45 4.11 -18.07
N PRO A 243 13.09 4.50 -19.19
CA PRO A 243 12.89 3.85 -20.48
C PRO A 243 13.07 2.32 -20.38
N PRO A 244 12.33 1.51 -21.18
CA PRO A 244 11.80 1.85 -22.51
C PRO A 244 10.40 2.49 -22.59
N TRP A 245 9.65 2.66 -21.50
CA TRP A 245 8.27 3.21 -21.51
C TRP A 245 7.29 2.40 -22.38
N SER A 246 7.14 1.11 -22.08
CA SER A 246 6.15 0.24 -22.74
C SER A 246 4.75 0.40 -22.14
N ASP A 247 3.69 0.05 -22.87
CA ASP A 247 2.31 0.06 -22.33
C ASP A 247 2.17 -0.77 -21.05
N SER A 248 2.75 -1.98 -21.01
CA SER A 248 2.79 -2.82 -19.81
C SER A 248 3.49 -2.17 -18.61
N GLN A 249 4.35 -1.19 -18.83
CA GLN A 249 5.02 -0.44 -17.75
C GLN A 249 4.07 0.63 -17.20
N PHE A 250 3.33 1.33 -18.06
CA PHE A 250 2.31 2.30 -17.66
C PHE A 250 1.14 1.63 -16.94
N ASP A 251 0.68 0.48 -17.43
CA ASP A 251 -0.36 -0.29 -16.75
C ASP A 251 0.12 -0.76 -15.36
N PHE A 252 1.41 -1.08 -15.22
CA PHE A 252 1.98 -1.43 -13.92
C PHE A 252 2.07 -0.21 -13.00
N LEU A 253 2.52 0.93 -13.52
CA LEU A 253 2.51 2.19 -12.77
C LEU A 253 1.11 2.55 -12.31
N HIS A 254 0.10 2.41 -13.18
CA HIS A 254 -1.29 2.72 -12.88
C HIS A 254 -1.87 1.82 -11.79
N LEU A 255 -1.51 0.53 -11.83
CA LEU A 255 -1.88 -0.41 -10.77
C LEU A 255 -1.31 -0.03 -9.40
N LEU A 256 -0.11 0.55 -9.37
CA LEU A 256 0.60 0.91 -8.14
C LEU A 256 0.29 2.34 -7.65
N SER A 257 -0.08 3.26 -8.55
CA SER A 257 -0.12 4.70 -8.27
C SER A 257 -1.13 5.10 -7.17
N THR A 258 -2.15 4.28 -6.93
CA THR A 258 -3.16 4.55 -5.90
C THR A 258 -2.71 4.23 -4.48
N ASP A 259 -1.78 3.28 -4.32
CA ASP A 259 -1.46 2.68 -3.02
C ASP A 259 -0.01 2.90 -2.62
N PHE A 260 0.90 2.89 -3.60
CA PHE A 260 2.34 3.04 -3.43
C PHE A 260 2.73 4.51 -3.62
N TYR A 261 3.76 4.93 -2.92
CA TYR A 261 4.24 6.30 -3.02
C TYR A 261 5.33 6.42 -4.08
N LEU A 262 5.42 7.60 -4.68
CA LEU A 262 6.42 7.93 -5.69
C LEU A 262 7.67 8.54 -5.05
N ASP A 263 7.49 9.61 -4.28
CA ASP A 263 8.57 10.41 -3.70
C ASP A 263 8.43 10.48 -2.17
N GLU A 264 9.57 10.44 -1.46
CA GLU A 264 9.62 10.34 0.00
C GLU A 264 9.24 11.66 0.67
N ASP A 265 9.89 12.76 0.31
CA ASP A 265 9.74 14.06 0.97
C ASP A 265 9.97 15.24 0.01
N GLU A 266 9.51 16.43 0.44
CA GLU A 266 9.65 17.71 -0.26
C GLU A 266 11.08 18.04 -0.70
N TYR A 267 12.07 17.63 0.11
CA TYR A 267 13.49 17.91 -0.12
C TYR A 267 14.13 17.00 -1.17
N LEU A 268 13.47 15.89 -1.52
CA LEU A 268 13.90 14.92 -2.52
C LEU A 268 12.83 14.77 -3.62
N ASN A 269 12.13 15.87 -3.95
CA ASN A 269 11.12 15.97 -5.03
C ASN A 269 11.69 15.78 -6.45
N ASP A 270 12.88 15.19 -6.54
CA ASP A 270 13.68 15.21 -7.75
C ASP A 270 13.16 14.24 -8.80
N ARG A 271 12.53 13.11 -8.45
CA ARG A 271 12.26 12.08 -9.47
C ARG A 271 11.18 12.51 -10.44
N SER A 272 9.99 12.87 -9.97
CA SER A 272 8.88 13.23 -10.88
C SER A 272 9.20 14.46 -11.73
N SER A 273 9.81 15.48 -11.11
CA SER A 273 10.28 16.71 -11.76
C SER A 273 11.43 16.46 -12.74
N GLU A 274 12.42 15.64 -12.37
CA GLU A 274 13.56 15.33 -13.24
C GLU A 274 13.15 14.44 -14.41
N ILE A 275 12.30 13.44 -14.19
CA ILE A 275 11.77 12.61 -15.27
C ILE A 275 10.99 13.48 -16.25
N THR A 276 10.15 14.39 -15.75
CA THR A 276 9.42 15.36 -16.58
C THR A 276 10.38 16.21 -17.41
N SER A 277 11.38 16.81 -16.76
CA SER A 277 12.41 17.62 -17.42
C SER A 277 13.17 16.83 -18.48
N ARG A 278 13.50 15.57 -18.19
CA ARG A 278 14.20 14.66 -19.10
C ARG A 278 13.35 14.28 -20.31
N LEU A 279 12.05 14.03 -20.12
CA LEU A 279 11.11 13.73 -21.20
C LEU A 279 10.92 14.93 -22.13
N ILE A 280 10.80 16.15 -21.56
CA ILE A 280 10.72 17.41 -22.31
C ILE A 280 12.00 17.62 -23.12
N ARG A 281 13.18 17.55 -22.49
CA ARG A 281 14.48 17.70 -23.17
C ARG A 281 14.68 16.68 -24.29
N LYS A 282 14.27 15.43 -24.09
CA LYS A 282 14.36 14.35 -25.09
C LYS A 282 13.19 14.34 -26.08
N ARG A 283 12.26 15.29 -26.01
CA ARG A 283 11.06 15.41 -26.86
C ARG A 283 10.26 14.11 -26.95
N LYS A 284 10.10 13.41 -25.83
CA LYS A 284 9.32 12.16 -25.74
C LYS A 284 7.86 12.49 -25.36
N SER A 285 7.05 12.81 -26.37
CA SER A 285 5.65 13.24 -26.21
C SER A 285 4.74 12.18 -25.61
N GLU A 286 4.80 10.95 -26.10
CA GLU A 286 3.88 9.87 -25.69
C GLU A 286 4.01 9.52 -24.21
N PRO A 287 5.21 9.18 -23.69
CA PRO A 287 5.40 8.93 -22.27
C PRO A 287 5.01 10.12 -21.40
N PHE A 288 5.30 11.34 -21.86
CA PHE A 288 4.95 12.56 -21.14
C PHE A 288 3.43 12.73 -21.03
N ARG A 289 2.70 12.57 -22.13
CA ARG A 289 1.23 12.64 -22.16
C ARG A 289 0.58 11.60 -21.26
N GLN A 290 1.10 10.37 -21.26
CA GLN A 290 0.56 9.31 -20.41
C GLN A 290 0.80 9.60 -18.93
N LEU A 291 2.01 10.04 -18.53
CA LEU A 291 2.28 10.38 -17.14
C LEU A 291 1.42 11.53 -16.62
N LEU A 292 1.17 12.57 -17.44
CA LEU A 292 0.28 13.68 -17.06
C LEU A 292 -1.16 13.24 -16.76
N GLN A 293 -1.58 12.07 -17.26
CA GLN A 293 -2.90 11.49 -17.00
C GLN A 293 -2.93 10.60 -15.74
N MET A 294 -1.83 10.54 -15.00
CA MET A 294 -1.70 9.72 -13.80
C MET A 294 -1.61 10.58 -12.54
N SER A 295 -2.12 10.03 -11.44
CA SER A 295 -2.00 10.61 -10.11
C SER A 295 -1.23 9.65 -9.20
N PHE A 296 -0.32 10.20 -8.40
CA PHE A 296 0.55 9.45 -7.50
C PHE A 296 0.47 9.99 -6.08
N ARG A 297 0.83 9.16 -5.11
CA ARG A 297 0.94 9.56 -3.71
C ARG A 297 2.38 9.98 -3.36
N ALA A 298 2.50 10.99 -2.49
CA ALA A 298 3.72 11.22 -1.72
C ALA A 298 3.74 10.32 -0.48
N ALA A 299 4.92 10.01 0.08
CA ALA A 299 5.00 9.08 1.22
C ALA A 299 4.23 9.55 2.45
N ASN A 300 4.21 10.87 2.68
CA ASN A 300 3.51 11.52 3.78
C ASN A 300 2.04 11.88 3.48
N CYS A 301 1.58 11.72 2.23
CA CYS A 301 0.25 12.14 1.79
C CYS A 301 -0.61 10.97 1.33
N ARG A 302 -1.79 10.82 1.95
CA ARG A 302 -2.75 9.78 1.57
C ARG A 302 -3.54 10.13 0.30
N VAL A 303 -3.56 11.38 -0.10
CA VAL A 303 -4.33 11.84 -1.26
C VAL A 303 -3.41 11.81 -2.48
N PRO A 304 -3.74 11.04 -3.53
CA PRO A 304 -3.01 11.10 -4.78
C PRO A 304 -3.11 12.49 -5.40
N ALA A 305 -2.01 12.98 -5.97
CA ALA A 305 -1.93 14.23 -6.68
C ALA A 305 -1.48 14.00 -8.13
N PRO A 306 -1.88 14.86 -9.08
CA PRO A 306 -1.50 14.70 -10.47
C PRO A 306 0.03 14.78 -10.64
N TRP A 307 0.55 14.08 -11.63
CA TRP A 307 1.95 14.17 -12.04
C TRP A 307 2.23 15.52 -12.75
N PRO A 308 3.40 16.15 -12.54
CA PRO A 308 4.44 15.83 -11.55
C PRO A 308 4.05 16.28 -10.14
N LEU A 309 4.64 15.66 -9.11
CA LEU A 309 4.38 16.06 -7.73
C LEU A 309 5.08 17.40 -7.45
N GLN A 310 4.32 18.38 -6.96
CA GLN A 310 4.82 19.70 -6.56
C GLN A 310 5.02 19.76 -5.05
N SER A 311 5.89 20.66 -4.57
CA SER A 311 6.14 20.87 -3.14
C SER A 311 4.86 21.09 -2.32
N SER A 312 3.87 21.78 -2.88
CA SER A 312 2.55 21.98 -2.26
C SER A 312 1.82 20.66 -1.90
N HIS A 313 2.05 19.58 -2.65
CA HIS A 313 1.43 18.27 -2.39
C HIS A 313 1.97 17.59 -1.11
N TYR A 314 3.15 17.99 -0.63
CA TYR A 314 3.79 17.45 0.57
C TYR A 314 3.36 18.21 1.84
N HIS A 315 2.88 19.45 1.70
CA HIS A 315 2.42 20.29 2.82
C HIS A 315 1.01 19.97 3.31
N LEU A 316 0.20 19.30 2.49
CA LEU A 316 -1.21 18.99 2.79
C LEU A 316 -1.40 18.06 4.00
N VAL A 317 -0.34 17.47 4.56
CA VAL A 317 -0.41 16.61 5.76
C VAL A 317 0.79 16.86 6.71
N ARG A 318 1.00 18.10 7.15
CA ARG A 318 1.60 18.33 8.48
C ARG A 318 0.46 18.48 9.50
N ARG A 319 0.01 17.37 10.10
CA ARG A 319 -0.66 17.50 11.40
C ARG A 319 0.44 17.81 12.42
N PRO A 320 0.33 18.89 13.22
CA PRO A 320 1.31 19.15 14.26
C PRO A 320 1.29 17.97 15.24
N THR A 321 2.46 17.38 15.47
CA THR A 321 2.72 16.70 16.74
C THR A 321 2.42 17.70 17.84
N THR A 322 1.42 17.42 18.66
CA THR A 322 1.02 18.24 19.79
C THR A 322 2.16 18.35 20.79
N THR A 323 3.02 19.35 20.62
CA THR A 323 3.68 20.05 21.72
C THR A 323 2.96 21.38 21.86
N ALA A 324 1.83 21.35 22.55
CA ALA A 324 1.19 22.54 23.08
C ALA A 324 1.23 22.41 24.60
N ALA A 325 2.23 23.05 25.19
CA ALA A 325 2.18 23.49 26.57
C ALA A 325 0.89 24.32 26.73
N ALA A 326 -0.02 23.85 27.59
CA ALA A 326 -1.18 24.61 28.01
C ALA A 326 -0.98 25.00 29.48
N SER A 327 -0.29 26.12 29.66
CA SER A 327 -0.44 26.99 30.82
C SER A 327 -1.73 27.79 30.65
N SER A 328 -2.75 27.51 31.47
CA SER A 328 -3.68 28.54 31.99
C SER A 328 -4.70 27.96 32.96
N SER A 329 -4.48 28.29 34.24
CA SER A 329 -5.48 28.79 35.19
C SER A 329 -6.87 28.14 35.22
N ALA A 330 -7.06 27.20 36.14
CA ALA A 330 -8.38 26.82 36.63
C ALA A 330 -8.87 27.81 37.69
N SER A 331 -9.98 28.47 37.39
CA SER A 331 -10.75 29.31 38.31
C SER A 331 -11.52 28.47 39.34
N THR A 332 -11.44 28.95 40.58
CA THR A 332 -12.07 28.54 41.84
C THR A 332 -13.60 28.37 41.83
N ALA A 333 -14.12 27.36 42.54
CA ALA A 333 -15.27 27.49 43.47
C ALA A 333 -15.58 26.20 44.28
N SER A 334 -15.47 26.31 45.63
CA SER A 334 -16.18 25.58 46.72
C SER A 334 -15.94 24.07 46.87
N GLN A 335 -15.89 23.42 48.04
CA GLN A 335 -16.19 23.73 49.45
C GLN A 335 -15.56 22.56 50.27
N ALA A 336 -14.74 22.84 51.28
CA ALA A 336 -14.99 22.62 52.72
C ALA A 336 -14.58 21.27 53.33
N GLY A 337 -13.75 21.37 54.39
CA GLY A 337 -13.46 20.39 55.45
C GLY A 337 -12.26 19.49 55.17
N ASP A 338 -11.35 19.19 56.09
CA ASP A 338 -11.05 19.61 57.45
C ASP A 338 -9.69 18.93 57.79
N ASP A 339 -9.01 19.40 58.82
CA ASP A 339 -7.85 18.83 59.52
C ASP A 339 -6.46 18.84 58.84
N ARG A 340 -5.46 19.64 59.24
CA ARG A 340 -4.66 19.78 60.50
C ARG A 340 -3.35 18.94 60.46
N ILE A 341 -2.25 19.61 60.84
CA ILE A 341 -0.98 19.12 61.43
C ILE A 341 0.30 19.22 60.56
N GLU A 342 1.07 20.27 60.91
CA GLU A 342 2.51 20.37 61.25
C GLU A 342 3.66 20.14 60.25
N ASP A 343 4.60 21.10 60.38
CA ASP A 343 6.07 21.07 60.21
C ASP A 343 6.64 20.79 58.81
N GLY A 344 7.64 21.50 58.30
CA GLY A 344 8.58 22.47 58.84
C GLY A 344 9.73 22.62 57.83
N ASP A 345 10.49 23.71 57.98
CA ASP A 345 11.87 23.92 57.49
C ASP A 345 12.14 24.23 56.00
N ASP A 346 12.21 25.53 55.72
CA ASP A 346 13.43 26.28 55.35
C ASP A 346 14.54 25.57 54.55
N ALA A 347 14.80 26.09 53.34
CA ALA A 347 16.17 26.33 52.88
C ALA A 347 16.21 27.44 51.81
N VAL A 348 17.01 28.46 52.13
CA VAL A 348 17.39 29.65 51.37
C VAL A 348 18.70 29.37 50.62
N ASN A 349 18.87 29.99 49.44
CA ASN A 349 20.09 30.54 48.80
C ASN A 349 20.06 30.31 47.28
N ASP A 350 19.98 31.36 46.45
CA ASP A 350 20.96 32.42 46.17
C ASP A 350 22.02 32.00 45.14
N SER A 351 22.07 32.74 44.03
CA SER A 351 23.24 33.22 43.26
C SER A 351 22.79 33.44 41.81
N ALA A 352 22.57 34.68 41.35
CA ALA A 352 23.59 35.66 40.88
C ALA A 352 24.12 35.28 39.48
N GLU A 353 23.72 36.06 38.47
CA GLU A 353 24.62 36.97 37.70
C GLU A 353 25.17 36.27 36.44
N ASP A 354 25.42 36.86 35.29
CA ASP A 354 25.26 38.19 34.69
C ASP A 354 25.79 38.05 33.23
N SER A 355 25.60 39.09 32.40
CA SER A 355 26.42 39.44 31.22
C SER A 355 26.18 38.67 29.90
N THR A 356 26.26 39.25 28.70
CA THR A 356 26.25 40.64 28.15
C THR A 356 26.14 40.53 26.61
N ASP A 357 25.53 41.54 26.00
CA ASP A 357 25.77 42.23 24.72
C ASP A 357 26.42 41.57 23.48
N GLY A 358 25.82 41.91 22.32
CA GLY A 358 26.43 41.83 20.98
C GLY A 358 25.50 42.29 19.84
N ILE A 359 25.32 43.61 19.67
CA ILE A 359 25.54 44.45 18.43
C ILE A 359 25.92 43.61 17.17
N ASP A 360 25.46 43.78 15.92
CA ASP A 360 24.84 44.88 15.17
C ASP A 360 24.70 44.51 13.67
N ASP A 361 23.91 45.33 12.97
CA ASP A 361 23.97 45.75 11.56
C ASP A 361 23.69 44.83 10.36
N GLY A 362 22.86 45.36 9.46
CA GLY A 362 22.73 44.85 8.10
C GLY A 362 21.51 45.31 7.30
N HIS A 363 21.19 46.60 7.29
CA HIS A 363 20.31 47.17 6.26
C HIS A 363 21.02 47.23 4.90
N GLN A 364 20.42 46.67 3.85
CA GLN A 364 20.58 47.22 2.51
C GLN A 364 19.36 46.94 1.62
N ALA A 365 18.84 48.04 1.09
CA ALA A 365 17.81 48.13 0.08
C ALA A 365 18.40 48.04 -1.35
N SER A 366 17.51 48.16 -2.35
CA SER A 366 17.73 48.31 -3.80
C SER A 366 17.69 46.98 -4.57
N ALA A 367 17.00 46.84 -5.71
CA ALA A 367 16.25 47.78 -6.54
C ALA A 367 15.34 47.01 -7.52
N ASP A 368 14.25 47.69 -7.89
CA ASP A 368 13.64 47.87 -9.21
C ASP A 368 13.36 46.69 -10.17
N GLY A 369 12.17 46.76 -10.77
CA GLY A 369 11.99 46.39 -12.18
C GLY A 369 10.70 45.67 -12.49
N MET A 370 9.57 46.36 -12.39
CA MET A 370 8.28 45.95 -12.94
C MET A 370 7.90 46.92 -14.07
N GLU A 371 7.10 46.42 -15.01
CA GLU A 371 6.48 47.11 -16.16
C GLU A 371 7.36 47.28 -17.40
N ASP A 372 6.86 47.22 -18.64
CA ASP A 372 5.70 46.62 -19.29
C ASP A 372 5.92 46.93 -20.80
N SER A 373 5.20 46.24 -21.69
CA SER A 373 4.80 46.75 -23.02
C SER A 373 5.80 46.88 -24.20
N LEU A 374 5.41 46.14 -25.25
CA LEU A 374 5.24 46.55 -26.67
C LEU A 374 6.32 46.23 -27.74
N ASP A 375 5.77 45.74 -28.86
CA ASP A 375 6.17 45.85 -30.27
C ASP A 375 7.35 45.03 -30.83
N LEU A 376 7.03 43.85 -31.40
CA LEU A 376 7.06 43.52 -32.84
C LEU A 376 6.93 42.02 -33.11
#